data_AF-A0A4Q5QVS3-F1
#
_entry.id   AF-A0A4Q5QVS3-F1
#
_cell.length_a   1.000
_cell.length_b   1.000
_cell.length_c   1.000
_cell.angle_alpha   90.00
_cell.angle_beta   90.00
_cell.angle_gamma   90.00
#
_symmetry.space_group_name_H-M   'P 1'
#
loop_
_entity.id
_entity.type
_entity.pdbx_description
1 polymer ?
#
loop_
_entity_poly.entity_id
_entity_poly.type
_entity_poly.pdbx_seq_one_letter_code
_entity_poly.pdbx_strand_id
1 'polypeptide(L)'
;MNLRNLGAYLHERFSPINMGLLVVLFGTVRGLAALAGALQRGPASADGPGLVALGALATVSFFFRLRVFDEEKDFAQDALHHPHRVLQTGRVTLPQLRALAWAGAALEAGWSAAQEIDTLLLWGIALVYSVLMRVEFGVGRWLRARLVLYALSH
;
A
#
# COMPACT_ATOMS: atom_id res chain seq x y z
N MET A 1 -4.33 0.87 -19.71
CA MET A 1 -2.96 1.34 -19.39
C MET A 1 -1.97 0.38 -20.03
N ASN A 2 -0.95 0.87 -20.74
CA ASN A 2 0.07 -0.01 -21.33
C ASN A 2 0.98 -0.57 -20.22
N LEU A 3 1.24 -1.88 -20.23
CA LEU A 3 2.10 -2.53 -19.22
C LEU A 3 3.52 -1.93 -19.17
N ARG A 4 4.05 -1.47 -20.30
CA ARG A 4 5.36 -0.81 -20.36
C ARG A 4 5.34 0.53 -19.61
N ASN A 5 4.25 1.28 -19.70
CA ASN A 5 4.09 2.55 -18.99
C ASN A 5 3.89 2.32 -17.49
N LEU A 6 3.11 1.30 -17.13
CA LEU A 6 2.97 0.88 -15.73
C LEU A 6 4.32 0.44 -15.15
N GLY A 7 5.07 -0.38 -15.87
CA GLY A 7 6.41 -0.82 -15.43
C GLY A 7 7.38 0.34 -15.25
N ALA A 8 7.36 1.32 -16.15
CA ALA A 8 8.15 2.54 -16.00
C ALA A 8 7.75 3.35 -14.76
N TYR A 9 6.44 3.50 -14.51
CA TYR A 9 5.93 4.17 -13.30
C TYR A 9 6.34 3.44 -12.02
N LEU A 10 6.20 2.10 -11.99
CA LEU A 10 6.61 1.30 -10.84
C LEU A 10 8.11 1.45 -10.59
N HIS A 11 8.95 1.32 -11.61
CA HIS A 11 10.39 1.49 -11.43
C HIS A 11 10.77 2.89 -10.90
N GLU A 12 10.09 3.95 -11.35
CA GLU A 12 10.36 5.32 -10.93
C GLU A 12 9.84 5.64 -9.51
N ARG A 13 8.62 5.22 -9.16
CA ARG A 13 7.91 5.69 -7.96
C ARG A 13 7.69 4.61 -6.90
N PHE A 14 7.75 3.35 -7.28
CA PHE A 14 7.51 2.20 -6.41
C PHE A 14 8.41 1.02 -6.82
N SER A 15 9.72 1.19 -6.61
CA SER A 15 10.75 0.30 -7.14
C SER A 15 10.48 -1.18 -6.78
N PRO A 16 10.78 -2.13 -7.69
CA PRO A 16 10.69 -3.57 -7.41
C PRO A 16 11.49 -3.99 -6.16
N ILE A 17 12.57 -3.27 -5.83
CA ILE A 17 13.34 -3.53 -4.61
C ILE A 17 12.48 -3.27 -3.37
N ASN A 18 11.75 -2.15 -3.34
CA ASN A 18 10.85 -1.82 -2.24
C ASN A 18 9.73 -2.83 -2.12
N MET A 19 9.17 -3.29 -3.25
CA MET A 19 8.19 -4.38 -3.26
C MET A 19 8.77 -5.65 -2.65
N GLY A 20 9.98 -6.05 -3.06
CA GLY A 20 10.67 -7.21 -2.52
C GLY A 20 10.90 -7.11 -1.01
N LEU A 21 11.32 -5.94 -0.51
CA LEU A 21 11.47 -5.68 0.91
C LEU A 21 10.15 -5.82 1.68
N LEU A 22 9.03 -5.35 1.11
CA LEU A 22 7.70 -5.51 1.70
C LEU A 22 7.27 -6.98 1.74
N VAL A 23 7.60 -7.77 0.70
CA VAL A 23 7.35 -9.22 0.68
C VAL A 23 8.15 -9.92 1.78
N VAL A 24 9.43 -9.56 1.94
CA VAL A 24 10.28 -10.09 3.02
C VAL A 24 9.71 -9.70 4.39
N LEU A 25 9.35 -8.43 4.59
CA LEU A 25 8.74 -7.94 5.82
C LEU A 25 7.45 -8.69 6.17
N PHE A 26 6.56 -8.88 5.20
CA PHE A 26 5.36 -9.67 5.40
C PHE A 26 5.69 -11.11 5.80
N GLY A 27 6.62 -11.75 5.08
CA GLY A 27 7.03 -13.12 5.35
C GLY A 27 7.64 -13.30 6.75
N THR A 28 8.47 -12.37 7.20
CA THR A 28 9.08 -12.42 8.54
C THR A 28 8.03 -12.23 9.62
N VAL A 29 7.13 -11.24 9.50
CA VAL A 29 6.06 -11.00 10.48
C VAL A 29 5.08 -12.18 10.52
N ARG A 30 4.65 -12.68 9.37
CA ARG A 30 3.73 -13.84 9.30
C ARG A 30 4.37 -15.09 9.89
N GLY A 31 5.64 -15.35 9.58
CA GLY A 31 6.40 -16.48 10.11
C GLY A 31 6.54 -16.42 11.63
N LEU A 32 6.87 -15.25 12.18
CA LEU A 32 6.92 -15.03 13.63
C LEU A 32 5.54 -15.21 14.28
N ALA A 33 4.47 -14.69 13.68
CA ALA A 33 3.11 -14.87 14.18
C ALA A 33 2.67 -16.34 14.15
N ALA A 34 3.04 -17.09 13.11
CA ALA A 34 2.78 -18.52 13.02
C ALA A 34 3.55 -19.31 14.09
N LEU A 35 4.82 -18.98 14.31
CA LEU A 35 5.64 -19.60 15.37
C LEU A 35 5.07 -19.31 16.76
N ALA A 36 4.76 -18.06 17.06
CA ALA A 36 4.16 -17.66 18.34
C ALA A 36 2.80 -18.35 18.57
N GLY A 37 1.97 -18.42 17.54
CA GLY A 37 0.70 -19.14 17.57
C GLY A 37 0.88 -20.63 17.85
N ALA A 38 1.86 -21.27 17.20
CA ALA A 38 2.16 -22.69 17.41
C ALA A 38 2.62 -23.00 18.84
N LEU A 39 3.41 -22.10 19.45
CA LEU A 39 3.85 -22.25 20.84
C LEU A 39 2.70 -22.10 21.86
N GLN A 40 1.69 -21.28 21.55
CA GLN A 40 0.56 -21.02 22.46
C GLN A 40 -0.61 -22.00 22.30
N ARG A 41 -0.96 -22.34 21.06
CA ARG A 41 -2.19 -23.08 20.71
C ARG A 41 -1.90 -24.48 20.16
N GLY A 42 -0.63 -24.87 20.06
CA GLY A 42 -0.20 -26.09 19.38
C GLY A 42 -0.11 -25.91 17.86
N PRO A 43 0.40 -26.91 17.13
CA PRO A 43 0.60 -26.81 15.70
C PRO A 43 -0.74 -26.64 14.97
N ALA A 44 -0.97 -25.46 14.41
CA ALA A 44 -2.07 -25.20 13.49
C ALA A 44 -1.69 -25.63 12.07
N SER A 45 -2.70 -25.90 11.24
CA SER A 45 -2.52 -26.02 9.79
C SER A 45 -1.84 -24.76 9.27
N ALA A 46 -0.63 -24.90 8.72
CA ALA A 46 0.05 -23.78 8.09
C ALA A 46 -0.75 -23.29 6.89
N ASP A 47 -0.77 -21.97 6.68
CA ASP A 47 -1.30 -21.40 5.44
C ASP A 47 -0.64 -22.06 4.24
N GLY A 48 -1.44 -22.45 3.25
CA GLY A 48 -0.89 -22.90 1.98
C GLY A 48 -0.03 -21.80 1.34
N PRO A 49 1.00 -22.16 0.55
CA PRO A 49 1.93 -21.19 -0.05
C PRO A 49 1.21 -20.14 -0.91
N GLY A 50 0.07 -20.50 -1.51
CA GLY A 50 -0.77 -19.56 -2.25
C GLY A 50 -1.38 -18.45 -1.38
N LEU A 51 -1.84 -18.78 -0.16
CA LEU A 51 -2.42 -17.79 0.75
C LEU A 51 -1.37 -16.84 1.31
N VAL A 52 -0.16 -17.35 1.55
CA VAL A 52 1.01 -16.54 1.94
C VAL A 52 1.40 -15.60 0.79
N ALA A 53 1.46 -16.09 -0.45
CA ALA A 53 1.76 -15.26 -1.62
C ALA A 53 0.69 -14.17 -1.83
N LEU A 54 -0.59 -14.49 -1.63
CA LEU A 54 -1.68 -13.51 -1.68
C LEU A 54 -1.56 -12.45 -0.58
N GLY A 55 -1.15 -12.83 0.64
CA GLY A 55 -0.93 -11.87 1.72
C GLY A 55 0.25 -10.94 1.48
N ALA A 56 1.33 -11.47 0.89
CA ALA A 56 2.46 -10.66 0.45
C ALA A 56 2.03 -9.67 -0.64
N LEU A 57 1.22 -10.12 -1.60
CA LEU A 57 0.65 -9.27 -2.65
C LEU A 57 -0.31 -8.20 -2.08
N ALA A 58 -1.14 -8.57 -1.10
CA ALA A 58 -2.00 -7.64 -0.37
C ALA A 58 -1.19 -6.55 0.35
N THR A 59 -0.07 -6.93 0.96
CA THR A 59 0.84 -5.98 1.61
C THR A 59 1.45 -5.01 0.59
N VAL A 60 1.96 -5.52 -0.54
CA VAL A 60 2.50 -4.68 -1.62
C VAL A 60 1.42 -3.75 -2.18
N SER A 61 0.20 -4.25 -2.35
CA SER A 61 -0.97 -3.47 -2.78
C SER A 61 -1.30 -2.33 -1.80
N PHE A 62 -1.26 -2.60 -0.50
CA PHE A 62 -1.56 -1.59 0.52
C PHE A 62 -0.61 -0.40 0.43
N PHE A 63 0.70 -0.68 0.36
CA PHE A 63 1.71 0.37 0.21
C PHE A 63 1.66 1.06 -1.16
N PHE A 64 1.30 0.32 -2.22
CA PHE A 64 1.05 0.91 -3.52
C PHE A 64 -0.11 1.92 -3.46
N ARG A 65 -1.21 1.60 -2.75
CA ARG A 65 -2.33 2.54 -2.56
C ARG A 65 -1.89 3.82 -1.85
N LEU A 66 -1.12 3.69 -0.77
CA LEU A 66 -0.56 4.86 -0.07
C LEU A 66 0.28 5.72 -1.01
N ARG A 67 1.12 5.09 -1.82
CA ARG A 67 1.93 5.79 -2.81
C ARG A 67 1.08 6.55 -3.83
N VAL A 68 0.02 5.93 -4.35
CA VAL A 68 -0.91 6.59 -5.28
C VAL A 68 -1.60 7.78 -4.61
N PHE A 69 -1.97 7.69 -3.34
CA PHE A 69 -2.55 8.82 -2.61
C PHE A 69 -1.56 9.97 -2.46
N ASP A 70 -0.29 9.70 -2.21
CA ASP A 70 0.73 10.75 -2.18
C ASP A 70 0.94 11.39 -3.55
N GLU A 71 0.97 10.61 -4.65
CA GLU A 71 1.02 11.18 -6.01
C GLU A 71 -0.13 12.14 -6.29
N GLU A 72 -1.34 11.84 -5.79
CA GLU A 72 -2.50 12.70 -5.98
C GLU A 72 -2.40 14.02 -5.22
N LYS A 73 -1.89 13.98 -3.98
CA LYS A 73 -1.65 15.17 -3.17
C LYS A 73 -0.61 16.07 -3.82
N ASP A 74 0.47 15.47 -4.30
CA ASP A 74 1.64 16.18 -4.79
C ASP A 74 1.54 16.53 -6.28
N PHE A 75 0.52 16.04 -6.99
CA PHE A 75 0.40 16.14 -8.45
C PHE A 75 0.66 17.55 -9.00
N ALA A 76 0.00 18.56 -8.41
CA ALA A 76 0.13 19.94 -8.88
C ALA A 76 1.53 20.52 -8.65
N GLN A 77 2.17 20.20 -7.53
CA GLN A 77 3.53 20.64 -7.24
C GLN A 77 4.55 19.89 -8.10
N ASP A 78 4.35 18.59 -8.30
CA ASP A 78 5.19 17.75 -9.14
C ASP A 78 5.10 18.13 -10.61
N ALA A 79 3.95 18.59 -11.10
CA ALA A 79 3.81 19.11 -12.45
C ALA A 79 4.71 20.34 -12.70
N LEU A 80 4.93 21.16 -11.67
CA LEU A 80 5.78 22.36 -11.75
C LEU A 80 7.26 22.02 -11.62
N HIS A 81 7.63 21.18 -10.65
CA HIS A 81 9.04 20.92 -10.30
C HIS A 81 9.63 19.69 -11.00
N HIS A 82 8.80 18.74 -11.42
CA HIS A 82 9.20 17.46 -12.00
C HIS A 82 8.34 17.06 -13.21
N PRO A 83 8.22 17.90 -14.24
CA PRO A 83 7.34 17.66 -15.39
C PRO A 83 7.74 16.42 -16.22
N HIS A 84 8.97 15.92 -16.07
CA HIS A 84 9.50 14.77 -16.80
C HIS A 84 9.03 13.41 -16.25
N ARG A 85 8.40 13.38 -15.06
CA ARG A 85 7.95 12.11 -14.43
C ARG A 85 6.91 11.38 -15.29
N VAL A 86 6.86 10.06 -15.20
CA VAL A 86 5.94 9.23 -16.01
C VAL A 86 4.47 9.63 -15.81
N LEU A 87 4.09 10.01 -14.58
CA LEU A 87 2.74 10.49 -14.27
C LEU A 87 2.46 11.87 -14.89
N GLN A 88 3.41 12.80 -14.80
CA GLN A 88 3.25 14.18 -15.28
C GLN A 88 3.31 14.29 -16.81
N THR A 89 3.99 13.35 -17.47
CA THR A 89 4.00 13.21 -18.93
C THR A 89 2.70 12.60 -19.50
N GLY A 90 1.76 12.19 -18.65
CA GLY A 90 0.47 11.62 -19.07
C GLY A 90 0.53 10.19 -19.62
N ARG A 91 1.71 9.54 -19.58
CA ARG A 91 1.88 8.13 -20.00
C ARG A 91 1.07 7.16 -19.13
N VAL A 92 0.87 7.55 -17.88
CA VAL A 92 -0.02 6.94 -16.89
C VAL A 92 -0.87 8.06 -16.30
N THR A 93 -2.14 7.80 -16.00
CA THR A 93 -3.05 8.80 -15.44
C THR A 93 -3.49 8.47 -14.01
N LEU A 94 -3.79 9.49 -13.20
CA LEU A 94 -4.29 9.30 -11.84
C LEU A 94 -5.53 8.39 -11.77
N PRO A 95 -6.54 8.49 -12.66
CA PRO A 95 -7.68 7.56 -12.65
C PRO A 95 -7.28 6.10 -12.86
N GLN A 96 -6.26 5.83 -13.69
CA GLN A 96 -5.75 4.46 -13.90
C GLN A 96 -5.08 3.92 -12.64
N LEU A 97 -4.27 4.75 -11.97
CA LEU A 97 -3.61 4.38 -10.72
C LEU A 97 -4.63 4.19 -9.59
N ARG A 98 -5.64 5.05 -9.48
CA ARG A 98 -6.76 4.91 -8.55
C ARG A 98 -7.50 3.59 -8.74
N ALA A 99 -7.84 3.26 -9.98
CA ALA A 99 -8.53 2.00 -10.28
C ALA A 99 -7.70 0.79 -9.85
N LEU A 100 -6.38 0.82 -10.10
CA LEU A 100 -5.47 -0.25 -9.67
C LEU A 100 -5.35 -0.33 -8.14
N ALA A 101 -5.26 0.82 -7.45
CA ALA A 101 -5.20 0.88 -5.99
C ALA A 101 -6.49 0.34 -5.32
N TRP A 102 -7.66 0.62 -5.89
CA TRP A 102 -8.94 0.08 -5.38
C TRP A 102 -9.15 -1.39 -5.72
N ALA A 103 -8.70 -1.84 -6.90
CA ALA A 103 -8.65 -3.28 -7.20
C ALA A 103 -7.75 -4.02 -6.20
N GLY A 104 -6.61 -3.42 -5.86
CA GLY A 104 -5.73 -3.88 -4.79
C GLY A 104 -6.40 -3.92 -3.42
N ALA A 105 -7.14 -2.87 -3.06
CA ALA A 105 -7.93 -2.84 -1.82
C ALA A 105 -8.96 -3.99 -1.74
N ALA A 106 -9.59 -4.35 -2.85
CA ALA A 106 -10.50 -5.50 -2.90
C ALA A 106 -9.76 -6.83 -2.67
N LEU A 107 -8.54 -6.97 -3.21
CA LEU A 107 -7.68 -8.13 -2.94
C LEU A 107 -7.28 -8.20 -1.45
N GLU A 108 -6.89 -7.07 -0.86
CA GLU A 108 -6.58 -6.99 0.57
C GLU A 108 -7.78 -7.36 1.45
N ALA A 109 -8.97 -6.86 1.11
CA ALA A 109 -10.21 -7.18 1.80
C ALA A 109 -10.50 -8.69 1.73
N GLY A 110 -10.39 -9.28 0.53
CA GLY A 110 -10.60 -10.71 0.31
C GLY A 110 -9.62 -11.58 1.09
N TRP A 111 -8.33 -11.20 1.09
CA TRP A 111 -7.32 -11.91 1.87
C TRP A 111 -7.59 -11.78 3.38
N SER A 112 -7.93 -10.59 3.86
CA SER A 112 -8.21 -10.32 5.28
C SER A 112 -9.45 -11.08 5.76
N ALA A 113 -10.50 -11.12 4.95
CA ALA A 113 -11.73 -11.88 5.22
C ALA A 113 -11.48 -13.39 5.25
N ALA A 114 -10.51 -13.89 4.48
CA ALA A 114 -10.12 -15.30 4.48
C ALA A 114 -9.28 -15.71 5.72
N GLN A 115 -8.76 -14.75 6.49
CA GLN A 115 -8.09 -15.02 7.75
C GLN A 115 -9.13 -15.14 8.88
N GLU A 116 -9.58 -14.01 9.41
CA GLU A 116 -10.52 -13.91 10.53
C GLU A 116 -11.22 -12.54 10.49
N ILE A 117 -12.38 -12.42 11.16
CA ILE A 117 -13.15 -11.17 11.20
C ILE A 117 -12.34 -10.01 11.81
N ASP A 118 -11.52 -10.29 12.83
CA ASP A 118 -10.69 -9.29 13.49
C ASP A 118 -9.63 -8.73 12.53
N THR A 119 -9.07 -9.58 11.67
CA THR A 119 -8.13 -9.15 10.61
C THR A 119 -8.81 -8.22 9.62
N LEU A 120 -10.05 -8.54 9.22
CA LEU A 120 -10.85 -7.69 8.34
C LEU A 120 -11.19 -6.34 8.98
N LEU A 121 -11.54 -6.33 10.27
CA LEU A 121 -11.83 -5.09 11.01
C LEU A 121 -10.59 -4.19 11.13
N LEU A 122 -9.44 -4.77 11.50
CA LEU A 122 -8.17 -4.04 11.57
C LEU A 122 -7.76 -3.49 10.20
N TRP A 123 -7.93 -4.28 9.13
CA TRP A 123 -7.73 -3.80 7.76
C TRP A 123 -8.69 -2.64 7.43
N GLY A 124 -9.96 -2.72 7.83
CA GLY A 124 -10.93 -1.64 7.64
C GLY A 124 -10.52 -0.34 8.33
N ILE A 125 -10.00 -0.43 9.55
CA ILE A 125 -9.43 0.73 10.27
C ILE A 125 -8.25 1.30 9.49
N ALA A 126 -7.32 0.44 9.04
CA ALA A 126 -6.17 0.87 8.24
C ALA A 126 -6.59 1.51 6.90
N LEU A 127 -7.65 1.01 6.26
CA LEU A 127 -8.22 1.58 5.05
C LEU A 127 -8.77 2.98 5.32
N VAL A 128 -9.61 3.14 6.34
CA VAL A 128 -10.15 4.44 6.74
C VAL A 128 -9.02 5.42 7.04
N TYR A 129 -8.01 4.98 7.79
CA TYR A 129 -6.83 5.79 8.08
C TYR A 129 -6.10 6.22 6.80
N SER A 130 -5.89 5.30 5.84
CA SER A 130 -5.26 5.62 4.55
C SER A 130 -6.04 6.67 3.74
N VAL A 131 -7.37 6.66 3.83
CA VAL A 131 -8.23 7.65 3.16
C VAL A 131 -8.21 8.99 3.90
N LEU A 132 -8.16 9.00 5.23
CA LEU A 132 -7.99 10.22 6.02
C LEU A 132 -6.63 10.88 5.75
N MET A 133 -5.59 10.06 5.66
CA MET A 133 -4.25 10.49 5.28
C MET A 133 -4.23 11.10 3.87
N ARG A 134 -5.01 10.57 2.92
CA ARG A 134 -5.16 11.13 1.57
C ARG A 134 -5.64 12.59 1.58
N VAL A 135 -6.53 12.96 2.50
CA VAL A 135 -7.04 14.34 2.65
C VAL A 135 -6.26 15.18 3.67
N GLU A 136 -5.08 14.70 4.09
CA GLU A 136 -4.21 15.33 5.09
C GLU A 136 -4.98 15.70 6.37
N PHE A 137 -5.92 14.85 6.78
CA PHE A 137 -6.80 15.04 7.95
C PHE A 137 -7.58 16.37 7.95
N GLY A 138 -7.72 17.03 6.80
CA GLY A 138 -8.35 18.35 6.68
C GLY A 138 -7.49 19.53 7.16
N VAL A 139 -6.24 19.30 7.58
CA VAL A 139 -5.32 20.34 8.10
C VAL A 139 -4.00 20.41 7.34
N GLY A 140 -4.00 19.97 6.08
CA GLY A 140 -2.81 19.85 5.23
C GLY A 140 -1.91 21.08 5.14
N ARG A 141 -2.46 22.30 5.11
CA ARG A 141 -1.63 23.54 5.14
C ARG A 141 -0.84 23.70 6.43
N TRP A 142 -1.42 23.32 7.57
CA TRP A 142 -0.77 23.38 8.88
C TRP A 142 0.24 22.24 9.05
N LEU A 143 -0.10 21.06 8.55
CA LEU A 143 0.76 19.86 8.53
C LEU A 143 2.01 20.07 7.66
N ARG A 144 1.86 20.58 6.44
CA ARG A 144 2.98 20.87 5.51
C ARG A 144 4.01 21.84 6.07
N ALA A 145 3.60 22.78 6.94
CA ALA A 145 4.52 23.69 7.61
C ALA A 145 5.36 23.02 8.72
N ARG A 146 5.04 21.78 9.09
CA ARG A 146 5.62 21.04 10.22
C ARG A 146 6.03 19.64 9.79
N LEU A 147 7.12 19.56 9.03
CA LEU A 147 7.61 18.32 8.41
C LEU A 147 7.69 17.12 9.36
N VAL A 148 8.08 17.33 10.62
CA VAL A 148 8.14 16.24 11.63
C VAL A 148 6.75 15.73 12.00
N LEU A 149 5.78 16.61 12.26
CA LEU A 149 4.40 16.20 12.56
C LEU A 149 3.73 15.59 11.33
N TYR A 150 4.07 16.08 10.13
CA TYR A 150 3.64 15.49 8.88
C TYR A 150 4.11 14.04 8.75
N ALA A 151 5.39 13.79 9.00
CA ALA A 151 5.95 12.44 8.94
C ALA A 151 5.41 11.52 10.05
N LEU A 152 5.13 12.05 11.25
CA LEU A 152 4.57 11.26 12.34
C LEU A 152 3.09 10.92 12.16
N SER A 153 2.33 11.77 11.46
CA SER A 153 0.92 11.52 11.17
C SER A 153 0.70 10.60 9.98
N HIS A 154 1.74 10.25 9.23
CA HIS A 154 1.67 9.41 8.03
C HIS A 154 2.30 8.05 8.31
#